data_AF-A0A4S9VL83-F1
#
_entry.id   AF-A0A4S9VL83-F1
#
_cell.length_a   1.000
_cell.length_b   1.000
_cell.length_c   1.000
_cell.angle_alpha   90.00
_cell.angle_beta   90.00
_cell.angle_gamma   90.00
#
_symmetry.space_group_name_H-M   'P 1'
#
loop_
_entity.id
_entity.type
_entity.pdbx_description
1 polymer ?
#
loop_
_entity_poly.entity_id
_entity_poly.type
_entity_poly.pdbx_seq_one_letter_code
_entity_poly.pdbx_strand_id
1 'polypeptide(L)'
;MASTHQSAPYRPEVQSLGGTPTVPVDIPVCAVFMLLYIIAGVLHFGTFLRNKKVGKKFIFGGMMFGLCKIRIVTLSLRIAWACYPRNIRLGIAAQIFVNIGVVLLYFVNLFFTQRIVRAQHPNFGWSKLFTPLIPIICAITVLTIIALIVAVIQSFYTLDKNIHRIDRIIELYGPTAFSAIAFVPIVIITISTLLRLIPSVRGQKALDKFGSGKMSTKIAIVIPSAALLTLAASLKAGTSYLRQVPLLTPDNTPEPTPWYFNRGIFYGFGFGVEIIILFFYMAVRVDKRFIIPDGAKGPYSYAGGFVFAGESGNEKSRLGQRDSTRNLTGSSQSLQSWGGSTRRGGRSKAPSVISWGGISQADTEMGIGEDGVEPVPYVTTEDGEIARPASIAGAEQEMGWDSKSGKWKLRPVSGMSAVSTAIPMMPREDV
;
A
#
# COMPACT_ATOMS: atom_id res chain seq x y z
N MET A 1 -5.49 28.57 -56.21
CA MET A 1 -5.94 28.49 -54.81
C MET A 1 -4.76 28.06 -53.97
N ALA A 2 -4.16 28.97 -53.20
CA ALA A 2 -3.03 28.64 -52.35
C ALA A 2 -3.46 27.60 -51.31
N SER A 3 -2.88 26.40 -51.37
CA SER A 3 -2.97 25.42 -50.30
C SER A 3 -2.33 26.04 -49.06
N THR A 4 -3.14 26.54 -48.14
CA THR A 4 -2.68 26.84 -46.79
C THR A 4 -2.08 25.55 -46.23
N HIS A 5 -0.74 25.46 -46.19
CA HIS A 5 -0.03 24.37 -45.55
C HIS A 5 -0.49 24.37 -44.08
N GLN A 6 -1.44 23.48 -43.75
CA GLN A 6 -1.78 23.24 -42.35
C GLN A 6 -0.53 22.65 -41.70
N SER A 7 0.07 23.39 -40.78
CA SER A 7 1.18 22.91 -39.97
C SER A 7 0.61 22.17 -38.75
N ALA A 8 1.17 21.01 -38.41
CA ALA A 8 0.82 20.28 -37.20
C ALA A 8 0.98 21.16 -35.93
N PRO A 9 0.16 20.96 -34.88
CA PRO A 9 -0.91 19.97 -34.77
C PRO A 9 -2.15 20.34 -35.61
N TYR A 10 -2.71 19.34 -36.27
CA TYR A 10 -3.94 19.43 -37.06
C TYR A 10 -5.16 19.57 -36.15
N ARG A 11 -6.26 20.13 -36.66
CA ARG A 11 -7.50 20.23 -35.88
C ARG A 11 -8.14 18.84 -35.76
N PRO A 12 -8.76 18.51 -34.61
CA PRO A 12 -9.57 17.30 -34.54
C PRO A 12 -10.73 17.40 -35.52
N GLU A 13 -11.08 16.27 -36.15
CA GLU A 13 -12.21 16.17 -37.08
C GLU A 13 -13.45 15.58 -36.40
N VAL A 14 -13.27 14.92 -35.24
CA VAL A 14 -14.30 14.16 -34.55
C VAL A 14 -14.64 14.76 -33.19
N GLN A 15 -15.92 14.65 -32.80
CA GLN A 15 -16.38 15.02 -31.47
C GLN A 15 -15.84 14.03 -30.43
N SER A 16 -15.55 14.54 -29.24
CA SER A 16 -15.09 13.76 -28.09
C SER A 16 -16.00 14.00 -26.89
N LEU A 17 -15.97 13.06 -25.93
CA LEU A 17 -16.76 13.16 -24.70
C LEU A 17 -16.44 14.46 -23.94
N GLY A 18 -17.47 15.26 -23.65
CA GLY A 18 -17.34 16.56 -23.02
C GLY A 18 -17.07 17.71 -24.00
N GLY A 19 -16.79 17.39 -25.27
CA GLY A 19 -16.61 18.35 -26.36
C GLY A 19 -15.57 19.44 -26.08
N THR A 20 -15.64 20.50 -26.89
CA THR A 20 -14.86 21.72 -26.68
C THR A 20 -15.48 22.52 -25.52
N PRO A 21 -14.70 22.84 -24.47
CA PRO A 21 -15.21 23.56 -23.31
C PRO A 21 -15.54 25.02 -23.66
N THR A 22 -16.50 25.61 -22.95
CA THR A 22 -16.91 27.02 -23.12
C THR A 22 -16.94 27.75 -21.78
N VAL A 23 -16.56 29.02 -21.80
CA VAL A 23 -16.54 29.93 -20.64
C VAL A 23 -17.79 29.84 -19.73
N PRO A 24 -19.03 30.05 -20.21
CA PRO A 24 -20.19 30.18 -19.31
C PRO A 24 -20.58 28.90 -18.57
N VAL A 25 -20.16 27.72 -19.08
CA VAL A 25 -20.58 26.42 -18.53
C VAL A 25 -19.41 25.72 -17.84
N ASP A 26 -18.27 25.61 -18.52
CA ASP A 26 -17.16 24.79 -18.05
C ASP A 26 -16.37 25.46 -16.91
N ILE A 27 -16.26 26.80 -16.88
CA ILE A 27 -15.52 27.49 -15.83
C ILE A 27 -16.19 27.33 -14.46
N PRO A 28 -17.50 27.62 -14.29
CA PRO A 28 -18.16 27.43 -13.01
C PRO A 28 -18.10 25.98 -12.52
N VAL A 29 -18.36 25.02 -13.42
CA VAL A 29 -18.34 23.58 -13.08
C VAL A 29 -16.94 23.14 -12.67
N CYS A 30 -15.90 23.52 -13.43
CA CYS A 30 -14.52 23.20 -13.08
C CYS A 30 -14.10 23.83 -11.75
N ALA A 31 -14.51 25.08 -11.46
CA ALA A 31 -14.19 25.76 -10.21
C ALA A 31 -14.77 25.02 -8.99
N VAL A 32 -16.02 24.55 -9.08
CA VAL A 32 -16.66 23.75 -8.03
C VAL A 32 -15.91 22.43 -7.80
N PHE A 33 -15.62 21.67 -8.87
CA PHE A 33 -14.86 20.44 -8.73
C PHE A 33 -13.46 20.67 -8.19
N MET A 34 -12.79 21.75 -8.63
CA MET A 34 -11.45 22.11 -8.16
C MET A 34 -11.44 22.39 -6.66
N LEU A 35 -12.43 23.14 -6.16
CA LEU A 35 -12.61 23.37 -4.73
C LEU A 35 -12.80 22.05 -3.97
N LEU A 36 -13.63 21.14 -4.48
CA LEU A 36 -13.86 19.83 -3.87
C LEU A 36 -12.58 18.98 -3.82
N TYR A 37 -11.77 18.97 -4.89
CA TYR A 37 -10.48 18.28 -4.89
C TYR A 37 -9.45 18.93 -3.96
N ILE A 38 -9.46 20.26 -3.80
CA ILE A 38 -8.61 20.96 -2.83
C ILE A 38 -8.97 20.51 -1.41
N ILE A 39 -10.27 20.55 -1.06
CA ILE A 39 -10.76 20.11 0.26
C ILE A 39 -10.39 18.64 0.50
N ALA A 40 -10.70 17.74 -0.45
CA ALA A 40 -10.35 16.33 -0.34
C ALA A 40 -8.83 16.12 -0.20
N GLY A 41 -8.03 16.86 -0.98
CA GLY A 41 -6.57 16.82 -0.93
C GLY A 41 -6.02 17.22 0.43
N VAL A 42 -6.52 18.32 1.02
CA VAL A 42 -6.14 18.77 2.37
C VAL A 42 -6.51 17.72 3.42
N LEU A 43 -7.70 17.11 3.33
CA LEU A 43 -8.14 16.08 4.28
C LEU A 43 -7.28 14.81 4.22
N HIS A 44 -7.00 14.31 3.00
CA HIS A 44 -6.15 13.12 2.81
C HIS A 44 -4.70 13.39 3.20
N PHE A 45 -4.15 14.55 2.84
CA PHE A 45 -2.79 14.95 3.20
C PHE A 45 -2.64 15.16 4.71
N GLY A 46 -3.58 15.87 5.34
CA GLY A 46 -3.60 16.07 6.79
C GLY A 46 -3.68 14.75 7.56
N THR A 47 -4.48 13.81 7.08
CA THR A 47 -4.57 12.45 7.65
C THR A 47 -3.27 11.68 7.46
N PHE A 48 -2.66 11.76 6.28
CA PHE A 48 -1.36 11.14 6.01
C PHE A 48 -0.26 11.67 6.94
N LEU A 49 -0.17 12.99 7.13
CA LEU A 49 0.80 13.59 8.04
C LEU A 49 0.57 13.17 9.50
N ARG A 50 -0.69 13.19 9.97
CA ARG A 50 -1.03 12.74 11.32
C ARG A 50 -0.63 11.28 11.55
N ASN A 51 -0.91 10.40 10.58
CA ASN A 51 -0.54 8.99 10.68
C ASN A 51 0.99 8.80 10.65
N LYS A 52 1.70 9.55 9.81
CA LYS A 52 3.18 9.54 9.74
C LYS A 52 3.81 9.99 11.06
N LYS A 53 3.25 10.99 11.75
CA LYS A 53 3.72 11.43 13.08
C LYS A 53 3.63 10.31 14.14
N VAL A 54 2.70 9.39 13.99
CA VAL A 54 2.52 8.21 14.88
C VAL A 54 3.24 6.97 14.31
N GLY A 55 4.16 7.14 13.35
CA GLY A 55 4.93 6.05 12.75
C GLY A 55 4.14 5.14 11.79
N LYS A 56 2.86 5.42 11.51
CA LYS A 56 2.02 4.60 10.64
C LYS A 56 2.10 5.09 9.19
N LYS A 57 2.76 4.31 8.32
CA LYS A 57 2.92 4.64 6.90
C LYS A 57 1.75 4.11 6.07
N PHE A 58 0.81 4.98 5.71
CA PHE A 58 -0.33 4.63 4.85
C PHE A 58 -0.18 5.23 3.44
N ILE A 59 0.50 4.49 2.55
CA ILE A 59 0.86 4.95 1.20
C ILE A 59 -0.36 5.39 0.37
N PHE A 60 -1.51 4.72 0.53
CA PHE A 60 -2.72 5.07 -0.25
C PHE A 60 -3.29 6.44 0.09
N GLY A 61 -3.06 6.96 1.31
CA GLY A 61 -3.41 8.35 1.63
C GLY A 61 -2.62 9.35 0.78
N GLY A 62 -1.34 9.04 0.52
CA GLY A 62 -0.51 9.78 -0.42
C GLY A 62 -1.00 9.66 -1.87
N MET A 63 -1.48 8.48 -2.29
CA MET A 63 -2.06 8.29 -3.62
C MET A 63 -3.35 9.10 -3.82
N MET A 64 -4.25 9.15 -2.82
CA MET A 64 -5.46 9.98 -2.87
C MET A 64 -5.12 11.47 -2.95
N PHE A 65 -4.11 11.92 -2.21
CA PHE A 65 -3.59 13.29 -2.34
C PHE A 65 -3.00 13.56 -3.74
N GLY A 66 -2.23 12.61 -4.28
CA GLY A 66 -1.69 12.67 -5.64
C GLY A 66 -2.77 12.79 -6.71
N LEU A 67 -3.86 12.01 -6.58
CA LEU A 67 -5.05 12.11 -7.42
C LEU A 67 -5.61 13.54 -7.39
N CYS A 68 -5.81 14.12 -6.20
CA CYS A 68 -6.34 15.47 -6.05
C CYS A 68 -5.45 16.51 -6.76
N LYS A 69 -4.12 16.41 -6.62
CA LYS A 69 -3.18 17.28 -7.34
C LYS A 69 -3.30 17.15 -8.85
N ILE A 70 -3.35 15.92 -9.37
CA ILE A 70 -3.50 15.68 -10.81
C ILE A 70 -4.81 16.29 -11.31
N ARG A 71 -5.90 16.13 -10.55
CA ARG A 71 -7.22 16.65 -10.93
C ARG A 71 -7.32 18.16 -10.88
N ILE A 72 -6.65 18.82 -9.94
CA ILE A 72 -6.51 20.29 -9.95
C ILE A 72 -5.84 20.74 -11.25
N VAL A 73 -4.72 20.10 -11.64
CA VAL A 73 -4.05 20.42 -12.92
C VAL A 73 -4.95 20.14 -14.11
N THR A 74 -5.67 19.01 -14.13
CA THR A 74 -6.64 18.68 -15.19
C THR A 74 -7.69 19.77 -15.36
N LEU A 75 -8.31 20.21 -14.26
CA LEU A 75 -9.37 21.21 -14.29
C LEU A 75 -8.82 22.60 -14.65
N SER A 76 -7.62 22.96 -14.20
CA SER A 76 -6.95 24.20 -14.63
C SER A 76 -6.69 24.22 -16.13
N LEU A 77 -6.21 23.11 -16.71
CA LEU A 77 -6.04 22.98 -18.16
C LEU A 77 -7.37 23.04 -18.91
N ARG A 78 -8.44 22.46 -18.35
CA ARG A 78 -9.80 22.51 -18.92
C ARG A 78 -10.35 23.94 -18.93
N ILE A 79 -10.16 24.71 -17.85
CA ILE A 79 -10.53 26.14 -17.76
C ILE A 79 -9.73 26.95 -18.78
N ALA A 80 -8.40 26.76 -18.84
CA ALA A 80 -7.57 27.46 -19.80
C ALA A 80 -7.99 27.17 -21.24
N TRP A 81 -8.34 25.91 -21.55
CA TRP A 81 -8.84 25.54 -22.87
C TRP A 81 -10.20 26.20 -23.19
N ALA A 82 -11.07 26.40 -22.18
CA ALA A 82 -12.33 27.12 -22.35
C ALA A 82 -12.12 28.60 -22.74
N CYS A 83 -11.08 29.23 -22.20
CA CYS A 83 -10.70 30.62 -22.54
C CYS A 83 -9.98 30.72 -23.90
N TYR A 84 -9.24 29.68 -24.29
CA TYR A 84 -8.45 29.64 -25.52
C TYR A 84 -8.79 28.41 -26.38
N PRO A 85 -10.04 28.29 -26.89
CA PRO A 85 -10.52 27.06 -27.55
C PRO A 85 -9.78 26.77 -28.86
N ARG A 86 -9.19 27.78 -29.50
CA ARG A 86 -8.41 27.65 -30.75
C ARG A 86 -6.99 27.10 -30.53
N ASN A 87 -6.51 27.03 -29.28
CA ASN A 87 -5.18 26.50 -28.97
C ASN A 87 -5.24 24.97 -28.88
N ILE A 88 -4.88 24.30 -29.99
CA ILE A 88 -4.94 22.84 -30.13
C ILE A 88 -4.00 22.15 -29.13
N ARG A 89 -2.77 22.67 -28.93
CA ARG A 89 -1.79 22.09 -28.00
C ARG A 89 -2.32 22.05 -26.56
N LEU A 90 -3.02 23.10 -26.16
CA LEU A 90 -3.68 23.17 -24.85
C LEU A 90 -4.82 22.15 -24.73
N GLY A 91 -5.63 21.98 -25.78
CA GLY A 91 -6.66 20.95 -25.84
C GLY A 91 -6.11 19.53 -25.72
N ILE A 92 -5.00 19.23 -26.42
CA ILE A 92 -4.29 17.94 -26.32
C ILE A 92 -3.84 17.68 -24.88
N ALA A 93 -3.17 18.67 -24.26
CA ALA A 93 -2.71 18.56 -22.88
C ALA A 93 -3.89 18.31 -21.91
N ALA A 94 -4.98 19.06 -22.04
CA ALA A 94 -6.18 18.87 -21.23
C ALA A 94 -6.73 17.44 -21.36
N GLN A 95 -6.82 16.91 -22.58
CA GLN A 95 -7.35 15.57 -22.83
C GLN A 95 -6.47 14.46 -22.23
N ILE A 96 -5.14 14.62 -22.30
CA ILE A 96 -4.19 13.67 -21.69
C ILE A 96 -4.39 13.61 -20.18
N PHE A 97 -4.44 14.76 -19.50
CA PHE A 97 -4.60 14.82 -18.05
C PHE A 97 -5.96 14.28 -17.56
N VAL A 98 -7.03 14.45 -18.36
CA VAL A 98 -8.34 13.86 -18.08
C VAL A 98 -8.25 12.34 -17.96
N ASN A 99 -7.48 11.69 -18.83
CA ASN A 99 -7.35 10.23 -18.88
C ASN A 99 -6.46 9.67 -17.75
N ILE A 100 -5.40 10.38 -17.35
CA ILE A 100 -4.40 9.87 -16.39
C ILE A 100 -4.97 9.74 -14.97
N GLY A 101 -5.77 10.71 -14.52
CA GLY A 101 -6.12 10.81 -13.10
C GLY A 101 -6.83 9.57 -12.53
N VAL A 102 -7.81 9.02 -13.23
CA VAL A 102 -8.70 7.94 -12.72
C VAL A 102 -7.94 6.68 -12.30
N VAL A 103 -6.77 6.45 -12.87
CA VAL A 103 -5.99 5.22 -12.68
C VAL A 103 -5.50 5.03 -11.24
N LEU A 104 -5.24 6.11 -10.50
CA LEU A 104 -4.82 5.98 -9.10
C LEU A 104 -5.87 5.28 -8.23
N LEU A 105 -7.16 5.51 -8.51
CA LEU A 105 -8.24 4.84 -7.78
C LEU A 105 -8.32 3.34 -8.13
N TYR A 106 -8.01 2.96 -9.38
CA TYR A 106 -7.90 1.55 -9.76
C TYR A 106 -6.81 0.86 -8.96
N PHE A 107 -5.62 1.47 -8.86
CA PHE A 107 -4.52 0.90 -8.08
C PHE A 107 -4.90 0.72 -6.62
N VAL A 108 -5.52 1.73 -5.99
CA VAL A 108 -5.95 1.61 -4.60
C VAL A 108 -6.93 0.44 -4.41
N ASN A 109 -7.92 0.29 -5.29
CA ASN A 109 -8.85 -0.83 -5.21
C ASN A 109 -8.21 -2.19 -5.45
N LEU A 110 -7.27 -2.28 -6.39
CA LEU A 110 -6.51 -3.51 -6.64
C LEU A 110 -5.67 -3.91 -5.41
N PHE A 111 -4.97 -2.96 -4.80
CA PHE A 111 -4.19 -3.25 -3.60
C PHE A 111 -5.07 -3.56 -2.39
N PHE A 112 -6.21 -2.88 -2.22
CA PHE A 112 -7.17 -3.25 -1.16
C PHE A 112 -7.73 -4.65 -1.37
N THR A 113 -8.03 -5.01 -2.62
CA THR A 113 -8.44 -6.37 -3.00
C THR A 113 -7.37 -7.38 -2.67
N GLN A 114 -6.10 -7.11 -3.00
CA GLN A 114 -4.96 -7.96 -2.63
C GLN A 114 -4.88 -8.18 -1.12
N ARG A 115 -5.04 -7.12 -0.33
CA ARG A 115 -5.02 -7.19 1.14
C ARG A 115 -6.19 -8.01 1.66
N ILE A 116 -7.38 -7.87 1.07
CA ILE A 116 -8.56 -8.65 1.42
C ILE A 116 -8.35 -10.14 1.14
N VAL A 117 -7.86 -10.48 -0.04
CA VAL A 117 -7.59 -11.89 -0.41
C VAL A 117 -6.51 -12.50 0.47
N ARG A 118 -5.43 -11.78 0.75
CA ARG A 118 -4.37 -12.25 1.66
C ARG A 118 -4.87 -12.48 3.09
N ALA A 119 -5.85 -11.69 3.53
CA ALA A 119 -6.48 -11.87 4.83
C ALA A 119 -7.48 -13.02 4.88
N GLN A 120 -8.24 -13.24 3.79
CA GLN A 120 -9.25 -14.29 3.70
C GLN A 120 -8.66 -15.66 3.39
N HIS A 121 -7.65 -15.70 2.52
CA HIS A 121 -6.99 -16.93 2.05
C HIS A 121 -5.47 -16.75 2.08
N PRO A 122 -4.82 -16.81 3.26
CA PRO A 122 -3.39 -16.51 3.39
C PRO A 122 -2.49 -17.36 2.50
N ASN A 123 -2.73 -18.67 2.38
CA ASN A 123 -1.88 -19.53 1.56
C ASN A 123 -1.98 -19.18 0.05
N PHE A 124 -3.20 -18.90 -0.44
CA PHE A 124 -3.42 -18.56 -1.84
C PHE A 124 -2.96 -17.12 -2.14
N GLY A 125 -3.29 -16.16 -1.28
CA GLY A 125 -2.95 -14.74 -1.46
C GLY A 125 -1.44 -14.45 -1.41
N TRP A 126 -0.65 -15.36 -0.84
CA TRP A 126 0.81 -15.33 -0.83
C TRP A 126 1.45 -16.33 -1.81
N SER A 127 0.65 -17.05 -2.59
CA SER A 127 1.16 -17.96 -3.61
C SER A 127 2.00 -17.22 -4.65
N LYS A 128 2.90 -17.97 -5.30
CA LYS A 128 3.74 -17.46 -6.39
C LYS A 128 2.94 -17.01 -7.62
N LEU A 129 1.70 -17.48 -7.77
CA LEU A 129 0.81 -17.10 -8.86
C LEU A 129 0.03 -15.81 -8.57
N PHE A 130 -0.51 -15.67 -7.36
CA PHE A 130 -1.33 -14.49 -7.02
C PHE A 130 -0.50 -13.25 -6.66
N THR A 131 0.67 -13.44 -6.03
CA THR A 131 1.54 -12.32 -5.61
C THR A 131 1.95 -11.39 -6.76
N PRO A 132 2.39 -11.88 -7.94
CA PRO A 132 2.76 -11.01 -9.05
C PRO A 132 1.56 -10.44 -9.83
N LEU A 133 0.34 -10.99 -9.67
CA LEU A 133 -0.84 -10.60 -10.45
C LEU A 133 -1.12 -9.10 -10.38
N ILE A 134 -1.15 -8.53 -9.18
CA ILE A 134 -1.49 -7.11 -8.97
C ILE A 134 -0.41 -6.17 -9.53
N PRO A 135 0.90 -6.39 -9.26
CA PRO A 135 1.97 -5.67 -9.95
C PRO A 135 1.90 -5.76 -11.48
N ILE A 136 1.62 -6.93 -12.04
CA ILE A 136 1.49 -7.12 -13.50
C ILE A 136 0.33 -6.27 -14.05
N ILE A 137 -0.84 -6.30 -13.40
CA ILE A 137 -1.98 -5.46 -13.80
C ILE A 137 -1.61 -3.97 -13.72
N CYS A 138 -0.90 -3.55 -12.67
CA CYS A 138 -0.43 -2.17 -12.56
C CYS A 138 0.53 -1.80 -13.70
N ALA A 139 1.47 -2.67 -14.04
CA ALA A 139 2.40 -2.47 -15.16
C ALA A 139 1.66 -2.36 -16.50
N ILE A 140 0.73 -3.27 -16.77
CA ILE A 140 -0.15 -3.21 -17.95
C ILE A 140 -0.88 -1.87 -18.00
N THR A 141 -1.46 -1.43 -16.88
CA THR A 141 -2.18 -0.16 -16.81
C THR A 141 -1.30 1.03 -17.17
N VAL A 142 -0.06 1.07 -16.67
CA VAL A 142 0.92 2.13 -17.01
C VAL A 142 1.29 2.09 -18.48
N LEU A 143 1.55 0.91 -19.04
CA LEU A 143 1.84 0.74 -20.46
C LEU A 143 0.66 1.19 -21.34
N THR A 144 -0.58 0.86 -20.93
CA THR A 144 -1.80 1.33 -21.61
C THR A 144 -1.90 2.85 -21.60
N ILE A 145 -1.57 3.52 -20.49
CA ILE A 145 -1.54 5.00 -20.44
C ILE A 145 -0.53 5.54 -21.44
N ILE A 146 0.69 5.00 -21.46
CA ILE A 146 1.75 5.46 -22.38
C ILE A 146 1.30 5.30 -23.82
N ALA A 147 0.74 4.13 -24.17
CA ALA A 147 0.21 3.87 -25.51
C ALA A 147 -0.91 4.85 -25.89
N LEU A 148 -1.84 5.16 -24.98
CA LEU A 148 -2.89 6.15 -25.21
C LEU A 148 -2.34 7.56 -25.40
N ILE A 149 -1.33 7.97 -24.62
CA ILE A 149 -0.71 9.29 -24.78
C ILE A 149 -0.06 9.41 -26.15
N VAL A 150 0.68 8.38 -26.56
CA VAL A 150 1.33 8.34 -27.88
C VAL A 150 0.29 8.40 -28.99
N ALA A 151 -0.75 7.56 -28.94
CA ALA A 151 -1.81 7.53 -29.94
C ALA A 151 -2.56 8.87 -30.03
N VAL A 152 -2.88 9.49 -28.90
CA VAL A 152 -3.52 10.81 -28.87
C VAL A 152 -2.61 11.87 -29.48
N ILE A 153 -1.33 11.94 -29.11
CA ILE A 153 -0.44 12.96 -29.68
C ILE A 153 -0.24 12.70 -31.18
N GLN A 154 0.01 11.46 -31.57
CA GLN A 154 0.25 11.08 -32.96
C GLN A 154 -0.94 11.42 -33.86
N SER A 155 -2.17 11.21 -33.39
CA SER A 155 -3.38 11.53 -34.15
C SER A 155 -3.57 13.03 -34.43
N PHE A 156 -2.88 13.92 -33.71
CA PHE A 156 -2.86 15.35 -34.03
C PHE A 156 -1.68 15.79 -34.88
N TYR A 157 -0.64 14.96 -35.05
CA TYR A 157 0.61 15.34 -35.73
C TYR A 157 0.85 14.60 -37.04
N THR A 158 0.02 13.62 -37.38
CA THR A 158 0.04 12.92 -38.67
C THR A 158 -1.26 13.17 -39.45
N LEU A 159 -1.20 12.98 -40.78
CA LEU A 159 -2.36 12.91 -41.68
C LEU A 159 -2.48 11.53 -42.33
N ASP A 160 -1.60 10.58 -41.99
CA ASP A 160 -1.61 9.24 -42.57
C ASP A 160 -2.80 8.43 -42.01
N LYS A 161 -3.66 7.99 -42.93
CA LYS A 161 -4.85 7.18 -42.63
C LYS A 161 -4.50 5.85 -41.97
N ASN A 162 -3.37 5.23 -42.30
CA ASN A 162 -2.93 3.99 -41.68
C ASN A 162 -2.57 4.21 -40.21
N ILE A 163 -1.88 5.31 -39.93
CA ILE A 163 -1.51 5.68 -38.55
C ILE A 163 -2.75 6.01 -37.74
N HIS A 164 -3.68 6.81 -38.27
CA HIS A 164 -4.95 7.08 -37.60
C HIS A 164 -5.77 5.82 -37.32
N ARG A 165 -5.74 4.82 -38.22
CA ARG A 165 -6.40 3.53 -37.97
C ARG A 165 -5.79 2.80 -36.78
N ILE A 166 -4.45 2.79 -36.66
CA ILE A 166 -3.74 2.17 -35.54
C ILE A 166 -4.03 2.94 -34.24
N ASP A 167 -3.91 4.27 -34.27
CA ASP A 167 -4.21 5.13 -33.13
C ASP A 167 -5.63 4.90 -32.63
N ARG A 168 -6.59 4.79 -33.56
CA ARG A 168 -7.97 4.48 -33.24
C ARG A 168 -8.10 3.14 -32.52
N ILE A 169 -7.44 2.08 -32.98
CA ILE A 169 -7.46 0.77 -32.30
C ILE A 169 -6.92 0.90 -30.87
N ILE A 170 -5.83 1.65 -30.66
CA ILE A 170 -5.25 1.90 -29.33
C ILE A 170 -6.23 2.70 -28.45
N GLU A 171 -6.88 3.72 -29.00
CA GLU A 171 -7.89 4.53 -28.32
C GLU A 171 -9.18 3.77 -27.95
N LEU A 172 -9.53 2.70 -28.69
CA LEU A 172 -10.57 1.77 -28.29
C LEU A 172 -10.08 0.79 -27.23
N TYR A 173 -8.88 0.24 -27.39
CA TYR A 173 -8.29 -0.71 -26.45
C TYR A 173 -8.13 -0.11 -25.05
N GLY A 174 -7.63 1.13 -24.93
CA GLY A 174 -7.28 1.70 -23.63
C GLY A 174 -8.45 1.83 -22.65
N PRO A 175 -9.56 2.51 -23.01
CA PRO A 175 -10.76 2.57 -22.19
C PRO A 175 -11.36 1.18 -21.87
N THR A 176 -11.33 0.25 -22.83
CA THR A 176 -11.79 -1.14 -22.61
C THR A 176 -10.94 -1.87 -21.58
N ALA A 177 -9.61 -1.74 -21.68
CA ALA A 177 -8.67 -2.29 -20.71
C ALA A 177 -8.90 -1.67 -19.32
N PHE A 178 -9.08 -0.35 -19.22
CA PHE A 178 -9.39 0.30 -17.94
C PHE A 178 -10.72 -0.16 -17.36
N SER A 179 -11.75 -0.37 -18.18
CA SER A 179 -13.03 -0.93 -17.73
C SER A 179 -12.86 -2.34 -17.16
N ALA A 180 -12.10 -3.20 -17.86
CA ALA A 180 -11.80 -4.54 -17.38
C ALA A 180 -11.01 -4.50 -16.05
N ILE A 181 -9.96 -3.66 -15.97
CA ILE A 181 -9.12 -3.50 -14.77
C ILE A 181 -9.95 -2.97 -13.58
N ALA A 182 -10.85 -2.00 -13.81
CA ALA A 182 -11.73 -1.49 -12.77
C ALA A 182 -12.70 -2.57 -12.25
N PHE A 183 -13.08 -3.53 -13.09
CA PHE A 183 -13.97 -4.65 -12.75
C PHE A 183 -13.25 -5.80 -12.00
N VAL A 184 -11.93 -5.96 -12.18
CA VAL A 184 -11.13 -7.02 -11.53
C VAL A 184 -11.33 -7.10 -10.00
N PRO A 185 -11.30 -5.99 -9.22
CA PRO A 185 -11.59 -6.01 -7.79
C PRO A 185 -12.90 -6.71 -7.41
N ILE A 186 -13.98 -6.47 -8.18
CA ILE A 186 -15.30 -7.05 -7.95
C ILE A 186 -15.24 -8.56 -8.14
N VAL A 187 -14.66 -9.00 -9.26
CA VAL A 187 -14.54 -10.44 -9.59
C VAL A 187 -13.73 -11.17 -8.52
N ILE A 188 -12.54 -10.66 -8.19
CA ILE A 188 -11.64 -11.31 -7.23
C ILE A 188 -12.29 -11.39 -5.84
N ILE A 189 -12.89 -10.30 -5.34
CA ILE A 189 -13.51 -10.30 -4.01
C ILE A 189 -14.73 -11.21 -4.01
N THR A 190 -15.57 -11.18 -5.05
CA THR A 190 -16.77 -12.02 -5.13
C THR A 190 -16.38 -13.49 -5.10
N ILE A 191 -15.46 -13.92 -5.97
CA ILE A 191 -14.94 -15.30 -5.97
C ILE A 191 -14.34 -15.65 -4.61
N SER A 192 -13.53 -14.76 -4.03
CA SER A 192 -12.90 -14.97 -2.73
C SER A 192 -13.91 -15.16 -1.60
N THR A 193 -15.01 -14.40 -1.61
CA THR A 193 -16.10 -14.53 -0.64
C THR A 193 -16.95 -15.77 -0.86
N LEU A 194 -17.28 -16.11 -2.10
CA LEU A 194 -18.03 -17.31 -2.46
C LEU A 194 -17.26 -18.59 -2.08
N LEU A 195 -15.97 -18.63 -2.38
CA LEU A 195 -15.11 -19.76 -2.03
C LEU A 195 -15.08 -19.99 -0.51
N ARG A 196 -15.23 -18.92 0.28
CA ARG A 196 -15.25 -18.99 1.74
C ARG A 196 -16.61 -19.42 2.32
N LEU A 197 -17.68 -19.37 1.54
CA LEU A 197 -18.97 -19.96 1.92
C LEU A 197 -18.91 -21.49 1.90
N ILE A 198 -17.99 -22.07 1.12
CA ILE A 198 -17.80 -23.52 1.02
C ILE A 198 -17.16 -24.05 2.32
N PRO A 199 -17.84 -24.93 3.08
CA PRO A 199 -17.34 -25.45 4.37
C PRO A 199 -16.00 -26.16 4.26
N SER A 200 -15.75 -26.84 3.13
CA SER A 200 -14.50 -27.56 2.85
C SER A 200 -13.28 -26.62 2.78
N VAL A 201 -13.43 -25.43 2.19
CA VAL A 201 -12.36 -24.42 2.11
C VAL A 201 -12.32 -23.53 3.37
N ARG A 202 -13.46 -23.38 4.05
CA ARG A 202 -13.56 -22.74 5.36
C ARG A 202 -12.84 -23.53 6.46
N GLY A 203 -12.58 -24.81 6.21
CA GLY A 203 -11.90 -25.76 7.09
C GLY A 203 -10.56 -25.23 7.62
N GLN A 204 -10.62 -24.77 8.87
CA GLN A 204 -9.57 -24.85 9.90
C GLN A 204 -8.64 -23.66 10.18
N LYS A 205 -8.67 -22.50 9.49
CA LYS A 205 -7.75 -21.39 9.85
C LYS A 205 -8.41 -20.03 10.02
N ALA A 206 -8.05 -19.36 11.12
CA ALA A 206 -8.55 -18.04 11.49
C ALA A 206 -8.18 -16.99 10.42
N LEU A 207 -9.06 -16.03 10.20
CA LEU A 207 -8.78 -14.86 9.35
C LEU A 207 -7.53 -14.13 9.84
N ASP A 208 -6.66 -13.77 8.91
CA ASP A 208 -5.53 -12.89 9.19
C ASP A 208 -6.05 -11.45 9.29
N LYS A 209 -6.50 -11.07 10.49
CA LYS A 209 -7.13 -9.78 10.77
C LYS A 209 -6.10 -8.66 10.60
N PHE A 210 -6.47 -7.59 9.91
CA PHE A 210 -5.61 -6.42 9.73
C PHE A 210 -6.39 -5.12 9.85
N GLY A 211 -5.70 -4.08 10.32
CA GLY A 211 -6.28 -2.77 10.60
C GLY A 211 -7.50 -2.84 11.52
N SER A 212 -8.25 -1.75 11.59
CA SER A 212 -9.46 -1.69 12.42
C SER A 212 -10.71 -2.25 11.71
N GLY A 213 -11.61 -2.86 12.48
CA GLY A 213 -12.96 -3.23 12.05
C GLY A 213 -13.10 -4.61 11.41
N LYS A 214 -14.36 -5.00 11.17
CA LYS A 214 -14.73 -6.31 10.61
C LYS A 214 -14.28 -6.45 9.15
N MET A 215 -14.00 -7.69 8.74
CA MET A 215 -13.60 -8.01 7.36
C MET A 215 -14.70 -7.68 6.35
N SER A 216 -15.96 -7.92 6.72
CA SER A 216 -17.13 -7.59 5.90
C SER A 216 -17.21 -6.09 5.58
N THR A 217 -16.87 -5.22 6.53
CA THR A 217 -16.84 -3.77 6.29
C THR A 217 -15.77 -3.39 5.26
N LYS A 218 -14.61 -4.07 5.25
CA LYS A 218 -13.57 -3.81 4.25
C LYS A 218 -14.05 -4.19 2.84
N ILE A 219 -14.74 -5.33 2.72
CA ILE A 219 -15.38 -5.77 1.48
C ILE A 219 -16.45 -4.78 1.03
N ALA A 220 -17.31 -4.34 1.96
CA ALA A 220 -18.36 -3.35 1.71
C ALA A 220 -17.83 -1.94 1.38
N ILE A 221 -16.54 -1.67 1.58
CA ILE A 221 -15.89 -0.43 1.12
C ILE A 221 -15.39 -0.58 -0.32
N VAL A 222 -14.76 -1.71 -0.65
CA VAL A 222 -14.12 -1.91 -1.96
C VAL A 222 -15.13 -2.26 -3.06
N ILE A 223 -16.17 -3.05 -2.76
CA ILE A 223 -17.16 -3.43 -3.77
C ILE A 223 -17.92 -2.22 -4.34
N PRO A 224 -18.52 -1.32 -3.53
CA PRO A 224 -19.23 -0.17 -4.07
C PRO A 224 -18.29 0.82 -4.78
N SER A 225 -17.08 1.04 -4.26
CA SER A 225 -16.12 1.93 -4.92
C SER A 225 -15.65 1.36 -6.25
N ALA A 226 -15.39 0.06 -6.33
CA ALA A 226 -15.06 -0.62 -7.57
C ALA A 226 -16.23 -0.57 -8.55
N ALA A 227 -17.47 -0.77 -8.10
CA ALA A 227 -18.66 -0.68 -8.95
C ALA A 227 -18.82 0.71 -9.58
N LEU A 228 -18.64 1.77 -8.79
CA LEU A 228 -18.68 3.14 -9.31
C LEU A 228 -17.55 3.40 -10.32
N LEU A 229 -16.34 2.93 -10.06
CA LEU A 229 -15.21 3.04 -10.99
C LEU A 229 -15.43 2.25 -12.27
N THR A 230 -15.94 1.02 -12.17
CA THR A 230 -16.32 0.21 -13.34
C THR A 230 -17.38 0.92 -14.15
N LEU A 231 -18.44 1.44 -13.53
CA LEU A 231 -19.49 2.17 -14.23
C LEU A 231 -18.92 3.36 -15.02
N ALA A 232 -18.09 4.19 -14.40
CA ALA A 232 -17.46 5.32 -15.07
C ALA A 232 -16.54 4.89 -16.23
N ALA A 233 -15.74 3.83 -16.02
CA ALA A 233 -14.82 3.30 -17.02
C ALA A 233 -15.57 2.63 -18.19
N SER A 234 -16.62 1.88 -17.91
CA SER A 234 -17.47 1.21 -18.90
C SER A 234 -18.26 2.21 -19.74
N LEU A 235 -18.77 3.30 -19.14
CA LEU A 235 -19.40 4.38 -19.89
C LEU A 235 -18.41 5.01 -20.87
N LYS A 236 -17.19 5.30 -20.40
CA LYS A 236 -16.13 5.84 -21.27
C LYS A 236 -15.79 4.88 -22.40
N ALA A 237 -15.60 3.59 -22.10
CA ALA A 237 -15.37 2.57 -23.11
C ALA A 237 -16.53 2.48 -24.10
N GLY A 238 -17.78 2.42 -23.63
CA GLY A 238 -18.97 2.37 -24.46
C GLY A 238 -19.06 3.55 -25.42
N THR A 239 -18.84 4.78 -24.92
CA THR A 239 -18.82 5.97 -25.78
C THR A 239 -17.71 5.96 -26.82
N SER A 240 -16.59 5.27 -26.57
CA SER A 240 -15.52 5.12 -27.54
C SER A 240 -15.85 4.15 -28.68
N TYR A 241 -16.75 3.17 -28.49
CA TYR A 241 -17.19 2.26 -29.57
C TYR A 241 -18.31 2.83 -30.45
N LEU A 242 -18.99 3.88 -30.00
CA LEU A 242 -20.00 4.56 -30.80
C LEU A 242 -19.37 5.18 -32.05
N ARG A 243 -20.20 5.37 -33.09
CA ARG A 243 -19.79 5.99 -34.35
C ARG A 243 -19.17 7.36 -34.06
N GLN A 244 -17.99 7.60 -34.63
CA GLN A 244 -17.36 8.92 -34.57
C GLN A 244 -18.25 9.93 -35.28
N VAL A 245 -18.67 10.95 -34.55
CA VAL A 245 -19.48 12.05 -35.08
C VAL A 245 -18.51 13.14 -35.52
N PRO A 246 -18.56 13.61 -36.78
CA PRO A 246 -17.71 14.70 -37.22
C PRO A 246 -18.07 15.99 -36.47
N LEU A 247 -17.09 16.89 -36.31
CA LEU A 247 -17.33 18.21 -35.72
C LEU A 247 -18.15 19.12 -36.63
N LEU A 248 -18.00 18.94 -37.94
CA LEU A 248 -18.62 19.75 -38.98
C LEU A 248 -19.35 18.82 -39.97
N THR A 249 -20.57 19.18 -40.34
CA THR A 249 -21.32 18.62 -41.47
C THR A 249 -20.56 18.93 -42.78
N PRO A 250 -20.77 18.20 -43.90
CA PRO A 250 -20.16 18.54 -45.21
C PRO A 250 -20.39 19.99 -45.66
N ASP A 251 -21.47 20.62 -45.20
CA ASP A 251 -21.82 22.03 -45.44
C ASP A 251 -21.10 23.02 -44.50
N ASN A 252 -20.09 22.54 -43.76
CA ASN A 252 -19.29 23.31 -42.80
C ASN A 252 -20.08 23.91 -41.62
N THR A 253 -21.25 23.33 -41.31
CA THR A 253 -22.06 23.66 -40.13
C THR A 253 -21.68 22.78 -38.94
N PRO A 254 -21.71 23.29 -37.69
CA PRO A 254 -21.46 22.47 -36.51
C PRO A 254 -22.52 21.36 -36.34
N GLU A 255 -22.09 20.11 -36.27
CA GLU A 255 -22.99 18.97 -36.07
C GLU A 255 -23.47 18.92 -34.60
N PRO A 256 -24.77 18.72 -34.33
CA PRO A 256 -25.29 18.71 -32.96
C PRO A 256 -24.64 17.60 -32.13
N THR A 257 -24.21 17.94 -30.91
CA THR A 257 -23.58 16.97 -30.00
C THR A 257 -24.61 15.95 -29.50
N PRO A 258 -24.38 14.64 -29.70
CA PRO A 258 -25.26 13.61 -29.18
C PRO A 258 -25.36 13.65 -27.66
N TRP A 259 -26.49 13.18 -27.11
CA TRP A 259 -26.77 13.20 -25.67
C TRP A 259 -25.67 12.52 -24.82
N TYR A 260 -25.04 11.47 -25.35
CA TYR A 260 -24.00 10.70 -24.67
C TYR A 260 -22.62 11.41 -24.63
N PHE A 261 -22.40 12.43 -25.46
CA PHE A 261 -21.21 13.28 -25.42
C PHE A 261 -21.41 14.56 -24.61
N ASN A 262 -22.58 14.71 -23.98
CA ASN A 262 -22.90 15.85 -23.13
C ASN A 262 -21.86 16.03 -22.00
N ARG A 263 -21.53 17.29 -21.72
CA ARG A 263 -20.66 17.74 -20.63
C ARG A 263 -21.12 17.25 -19.27
N GLY A 264 -22.42 17.10 -19.03
CA GLY A 264 -22.94 16.55 -17.78
C GLY A 264 -22.41 15.14 -17.49
N ILE A 265 -22.39 14.27 -18.50
CA ILE A 265 -21.87 12.90 -18.39
C ILE A 265 -20.35 12.93 -18.16
N PHE A 266 -19.65 13.79 -18.91
CA PHE A 266 -18.21 13.99 -18.76
C PHE A 266 -17.83 14.39 -17.32
N TYR A 267 -18.49 15.41 -16.75
CA TYR A 267 -18.18 15.87 -15.40
C TYR A 267 -18.69 14.90 -14.32
N GLY A 268 -19.90 14.37 -14.47
CA GLY A 268 -20.50 13.45 -13.50
C GLY A 268 -19.72 12.15 -13.33
N PHE A 269 -19.40 11.47 -14.43
CA PHE A 269 -18.67 10.19 -14.38
C PHE A 269 -17.16 10.35 -14.40
N GLY A 270 -16.63 11.42 -14.99
CA GLY A 270 -15.19 11.69 -15.03
C GLY A 270 -14.62 12.23 -13.71
N PHE A 271 -15.36 13.09 -13.00
CA PHE A 271 -14.89 13.76 -11.79
C PHE A 271 -15.82 13.53 -10.59
N GLY A 272 -17.13 13.52 -10.81
CA GLY A 272 -18.13 13.31 -9.75
C GLY A 272 -17.96 11.99 -9.01
N VAL A 273 -17.88 10.89 -9.76
CA VAL A 273 -17.62 9.54 -9.21
C VAL A 273 -16.35 9.52 -8.35
N GLU A 274 -15.27 10.14 -8.81
CA GLU A 274 -14.00 10.16 -8.08
C GLU A 274 -14.08 10.95 -6.79
N ILE A 275 -14.72 12.12 -6.82
CA ILE A 275 -14.97 12.94 -5.64
C ILE A 275 -15.80 12.18 -4.61
N ILE A 276 -16.86 11.50 -5.05
CA ILE A 276 -17.68 10.65 -4.17
C ILE A 276 -16.81 9.60 -3.48
N ILE A 277 -15.94 8.92 -4.23
CA ILE A 277 -15.03 7.90 -3.67
C ILE A 277 -14.01 8.52 -2.71
N LEU A 278 -13.43 9.68 -3.04
CA LEU A 278 -12.46 10.37 -2.19
C LEU A 278 -13.05 10.74 -0.83
N PHE A 279 -14.24 11.33 -0.81
CA PHE A 279 -14.93 11.69 0.42
C PHE A 279 -15.42 10.45 1.17
N PHE A 280 -15.92 9.44 0.46
CA PHE A 280 -16.30 8.16 1.07
C PHE A 280 -15.12 7.51 1.79
N TYR A 281 -13.94 7.45 1.16
CA TYR A 281 -12.73 6.88 1.76
C TYR A 281 -12.25 7.64 2.99
N MET A 282 -12.38 8.96 2.96
CA MET A 282 -12.10 9.80 4.12
C MET A 282 -13.11 9.54 5.26
N ALA A 283 -14.41 9.51 4.94
CA ALA A 283 -15.49 9.32 5.91
C ALA A 283 -15.39 7.96 6.62
N VAL A 284 -15.16 6.88 5.88
CA VAL A 284 -15.03 5.54 6.47
C VAL A 284 -13.65 5.30 7.11
N ARG A 285 -12.74 6.29 7.10
CA ARG A 285 -11.38 6.21 7.66
C ARG A 285 -10.63 4.98 7.14
N VAL A 286 -10.55 4.88 5.80
CA VAL A 286 -9.81 3.83 5.10
C VAL A 286 -8.38 3.70 5.60
N ASP A 287 -7.77 4.82 6.02
CA ASP A 287 -6.45 4.89 6.62
C ASP A 287 -6.27 3.98 7.84
N LYS A 288 -7.28 3.89 8.71
CA LYS A 288 -7.26 3.01 9.90
C LYS A 288 -7.67 1.57 9.56
N ARG A 289 -8.58 1.40 8.60
CA ARG A 289 -9.15 0.10 8.24
C ARG A 289 -8.19 -0.75 7.42
N PHE A 290 -7.41 -0.14 6.53
CA PHE A 290 -6.55 -0.88 5.61
C PHE A 290 -5.07 -0.83 5.99
N ILE A 291 -4.69 -0.29 7.15
CA ILE A 291 -3.30 -0.32 7.61
C ILE A 291 -2.82 -1.77 7.81
N ILE A 292 -1.59 -2.03 7.38
CA ILE A 292 -0.90 -3.32 7.57
C ILE A 292 0.42 -3.01 8.29
N PRO A 293 0.87 -3.87 9.22
CA PRO A 293 2.18 -3.72 9.86
C PRO A 293 3.32 -3.64 8.82
N ASP A 294 4.30 -2.78 9.06
CA ASP A 294 5.47 -2.68 8.19
C ASP A 294 6.23 -4.02 8.16
N GLY A 295 6.63 -4.46 6.96
CA GLY A 295 7.43 -5.68 6.79
C GLY A 295 6.64 -7.00 6.79
N ALA A 296 5.31 -6.97 6.67
CA ALA A 296 4.53 -8.20 6.56
C ALA A 296 4.98 -9.04 5.35
N LYS A 297 5.49 -10.24 5.62
CA LYS A 297 6.00 -11.21 4.63
C LYS A 297 5.37 -12.57 4.89
N GLY A 298 4.63 -13.07 3.91
CA GLY A 298 4.08 -14.42 3.93
C GLY A 298 2.71 -14.56 4.63
N PRO A 299 2.13 -15.78 4.58
CA PRO A 299 0.83 -16.09 5.17
C PRO A 299 0.76 -15.73 6.66
N TYR A 300 -0.38 -15.21 7.13
CA TYR A 300 -0.66 -14.88 8.53
C TYR A 300 0.19 -13.75 9.13
N SER A 301 0.87 -12.97 8.28
CA SER A 301 1.74 -11.88 8.72
C SER A 301 0.98 -10.57 9.01
N TYR A 302 -0.30 -10.43 8.63
CA TYR A 302 -1.00 -9.15 8.77
C TYR A 302 -1.48 -8.84 10.20
N ALA A 303 -1.75 -9.84 11.03
CA ALA A 303 -2.22 -9.69 12.40
C ALA A 303 -1.14 -9.27 13.43
N GLY A 304 0.11 -9.03 12.98
CA GLY A 304 1.19 -8.60 13.88
C GLY A 304 2.17 -9.70 14.29
N GLY A 305 2.53 -10.58 13.35
CA GLY A 305 3.74 -11.39 13.45
C GLY A 305 3.54 -12.82 13.95
N PHE A 306 3.57 -13.76 13.02
CA PHE A 306 4.40 -14.96 13.20
C PHE A 306 5.63 -14.75 12.33
N VAL A 307 6.70 -14.23 12.93
CA VAL A 307 8.03 -14.29 12.33
C VAL A 307 8.55 -15.69 12.65
N PHE A 308 8.81 -16.51 11.64
CA PHE A 308 9.60 -17.71 11.85
C PHE A 308 10.95 -17.29 12.46
N ALA A 309 11.26 -17.81 13.63
CA ALA A 309 12.57 -17.64 14.26
C ALA A 309 13.64 -18.15 13.28
N GLY A 310 14.30 -17.24 12.55
CA GLY A 310 15.31 -17.58 11.54
C GLY A 310 15.39 -16.65 10.33
N GLU A 311 14.41 -15.76 10.07
CA GLU A 311 14.50 -14.85 8.92
C GLU A 311 15.18 -13.51 9.30
N SER A 312 16.37 -13.28 8.75
CA SER A 312 17.32 -12.18 9.03
C SER A 312 16.86 -10.76 8.63
N GLY A 313 15.55 -10.56 8.47
CA GLY A 313 15.00 -9.37 7.83
C GLY A 313 14.43 -8.28 8.75
N ASN A 314 14.30 -8.50 10.07
CA ASN A 314 13.42 -7.64 10.89
C ASN A 314 13.98 -7.12 12.23
N GLU A 315 15.29 -7.17 12.46
CA GLU A 315 15.90 -6.54 13.64
C GLU A 315 15.73 -5.01 13.65
N LYS A 316 15.61 -4.38 12.48
CA LYS A 316 15.55 -2.91 12.36
C LYS A 316 14.25 -2.27 12.88
N SER A 317 13.15 -3.02 12.99
CA SER A 317 11.86 -2.47 13.44
C SER A 317 11.74 -2.43 14.97
N ARG A 318 12.24 -3.47 15.67
CA ARG A 318 12.16 -3.55 17.14
C ARG A 318 13.13 -2.61 17.85
N LEU A 319 14.29 -2.32 17.26
CA LEU A 319 15.29 -1.42 17.85
C LEU A 319 14.84 0.06 17.85
N GLY A 320 14.03 0.50 16.87
CA GLY A 320 13.55 1.88 16.80
C GLY A 320 12.44 2.24 17.80
N GLN A 321 11.89 1.27 18.53
CA GLN A 321 10.75 1.48 19.43
C GLN A 321 11.14 1.44 20.92
N ARG A 322 12.39 1.08 21.24
CA ARG A 322 12.94 1.15 22.61
C ARG A 322 13.19 2.59 23.10
N ASP A 323 13.33 3.55 22.19
CA ASP A 323 13.63 4.95 22.56
C ASP A 323 12.39 5.79 22.89
N SER A 324 11.18 5.26 22.69
CA SER A 324 9.92 6.02 22.90
C SER A 324 9.30 5.87 24.29
N THR A 325 9.87 5.05 25.18
CA THR A 325 9.35 4.82 26.54
C THR A 325 10.16 5.45 27.67
N ARG A 326 11.17 6.28 27.35
CA ARG A 326 12.02 6.94 28.38
C ARG A 326 11.50 8.30 28.90
N ASN A 327 10.33 8.77 28.47
CA ASN A 327 9.80 10.09 28.87
C ASN A 327 8.51 10.01 29.71
N LEU A 328 8.49 9.17 30.75
CA LEU A 328 7.47 9.20 31.79
C LEU A 328 8.12 9.01 33.18
N THR A 329 8.96 9.97 33.58
CA THR A 329 9.18 10.36 34.98
C THR A 329 9.71 11.80 34.98
N GLY A 330 9.13 12.64 35.83
CA GLY A 330 9.36 14.08 35.85
C GLY A 330 10.62 14.50 36.60
N SER A 331 11.16 15.62 36.13
CA SER A 331 11.86 16.70 36.85
C SER A 331 12.93 16.37 37.88
N SER A 332 14.20 16.66 37.54
CA SER A 332 14.98 17.78 38.10
C SER A 332 16.37 17.87 37.43
N GLN A 333 16.87 19.11 37.21
CA GLN A 333 18.27 19.60 37.21
C GLN A 333 19.39 18.70 36.64
N SER A 334 20.42 19.12 35.89
CA SER A 334 21.00 20.41 35.50
C SER A 334 22.16 20.13 34.52
N LEU A 335 22.36 21.03 33.54
CA LEU A 335 23.61 21.52 32.92
C LEU A 335 24.91 20.67 32.76
N GLN A 336 25.53 20.91 31.59
CA GLN A 336 26.96 20.75 31.20
C GLN A 336 27.46 19.33 30.94
N SER A 337 28.43 19.03 30.07
CA SER A 337 29.12 19.68 28.95
C SER A 337 30.17 18.65 28.47
N TRP A 338 30.34 18.53 27.14
CA TRP A 338 31.56 18.15 26.41
C TRP A 338 32.52 17.03 26.88
N GLY A 339 32.78 16.10 25.94
CA GLY A 339 34.16 15.73 25.56
C GLY A 339 34.63 14.30 25.83
N GLY A 340 35.30 13.71 24.84
CA GLY A 340 36.43 12.80 25.12
C GLY A 340 36.27 11.32 24.81
N SER A 341 36.50 10.96 23.55
CA SER A 341 37.43 9.91 23.06
C SER A 341 37.91 8.77 24.00
N THR A 342 37.79 7.54 23.44
CA THR A 342 38.66 6.34 23.58
C THR A 342 39.02 5.78 24.96
N ARG A 343 38.65 4.51 25.18
CA ARG A 343 39.62 3.38 25.21
C ARG A 343 38.94 2.01 25.28
N ARG A 344 39.58 1.10 24.56
CA ARG A 344 39.29 -0.34 24.40
C ARG A 344 39.82 -1.07 25.64
N GLY A 345 38.96 -1.75 26.38
CA GLY A 345 39.33 -2.66 27.47
C GLY A 345 38.66 -4.01 27.23
N GLY A 346 39.46 -5.03 26.98
CA GLY A 346 38.99 -6.36 26.61
C GLY A 346 38.26 -7.07 27.75
N ARG A 347 37.19 -7.79 27.40
CA ARG A 347 36.67 -8.89 28.20
C ARG A 347 36.33 -10.06 27.30
N SER A 348 36.83 -11.22 27.71
CA SER A 348 36.84 -12.52 27.09
C SER A 348 35.50 -12.96 26.51
N LYS A 349 35.53 -13.49 25.29
CA LYS A 349 34.40 -14.24 24.69
C LYS A 349 34.19 -15.55 25.47
N ALA A 350 33.31 -15.54 26.45
CA ALA A 350 32.61 -16.77 26.85
C ALA A 350 31.55 -17.07 25.77
N PRO A 351 31.38 -18.32 25.32
CA PRO A 351 30.31 -18.65 24.39
C PRO A 351 28.97 -18.48 25.13
N SER A 352 28.22 -17.44 24.79
CA SER A 352 26.86 -17.26 25.28
C SER A 352 26.01 -18.41 24.73
N VAL A 353 25.69 -19.38 25.57
CA VAL A 353 24.67 -20.39 25.27
C VAL A 353 23.34 -19.65 25.30
N ILE A 354 22.87 -19.25 24.13
CA ILE A 354 21.56 -18.62 23.95
C ILE A 354 20.52 -19.73 24.08
N SER A 355 20.00 -19.91 25.29
CA SER A 355 18.79 -20.70 25.51
C SER A 355 17.60 -19.92 24.94
N TRP A 356 16.91 -20.52 23.97
CA TRP A 356 15.70 -19.94 23.40
C TRP A 356 14.60 -19.87 24.46
N GLY A 357 14.38 -18.68 25.02
CA GLY A 357 13.20 -18.37 25.85
C GLY A 357 13.44 -18.18 27.35
N GLY A 358 14.67 -18.11 27.84
CA GLY A 358 14.99 -17.77 29.24
C GLY A 358 15.64 -16.40 29.38
N ILE A 359 15.28 -15.65 30.43
CA ILE A 359 16.02 -14.46 30.87
C ILE A 359 17.43 -14.91 31.25
N SER A 360 18.46 -14.22 30.78
CA SER A 360 19.85 -14.55 31.10
C SER A 360 20.16 -14.12 32.54
N GLN A 361 20.86 -14.98 33.30
CA GLN A 361 21.27 -14.70 34.68
C GLN A 361 22.25 -13.52 34.79
N ALA A 362 22.79 -13.03 33.67
CA ALA A 362 23.62 -11.83 33.61
C ALA A 362 22.80 -10.53 33.74
N ASP A 363 21.48 -10.58 33.56
CA ASP A 363 20.59 -9.42 33.75
C ASP A 363 20.12 -9.25 35.22
N THR A 364 20.76 -9.94 36.16
CA THR A 364 20.50 -9.82 37.61
C THR A 364 21.74 -9.40 38.41
N GLU A 365 22.69 -8.68 37.81
CA GLU A 365 23.62 -7.87 38.61
C GLU A 365 22.91 -6.58 39.03
N MET A 366 22.61 -6.50 40.33
CA MET A 366 21.93 -5.37 40.94
C MET A 366 22.75 -4.09 40.80
N GLY A 367 22.14 -3.05 40.25
CA GLY A 367 22.63 -1.68 40.42
C GLY A 367 22.49 -1.28 41.88
N ILE A 368 23.61 -0.96 42.52
CA ILE A 368 23.66 -0.39 43.87
C ILE A 368 22.92 0.94 43.84
N GLY A 369 21.75 0.99 44.50
CA GLY A 369 21.01 2.21 44.78
C GLY A 369 21.53 2.88 46.05
N GLU A 370 21.59 4.20 46.04
CA GLU A 370 22.26 5.07 47.00
C GLU A 370 21.48 5.30 48.32
N ASP A 371 20.61 4.36 48.71
CA ASP A 371 19.77 4.47 49.90
C ASP A 371 19.84 3.13 50.66
N GLY A 372 20.74 3.02 51.64
CA GLY A 372 21.13 1.77 52.30
C GLY A 372 20.06 1.08 53.16
N VAL A 373 19.00 0.54 52.55
CA VAL A 373 18.04 -0.37 53.21
C VAL A 373 17.66 -1.52 52.27
N GLU A 374 18.08 -2.73 52.62
CA GLU A 374 17.69 -3.99 51.96
C GLU A 374 16.33 -4.49 52.47
N PRO A 375 15.40 -4.94 51.61
CA PRO A 375 14.39 -5.92 52.00
C PRO A 375 14.94 -7.33 51.76
N VAL A 376 15.44 -7.92 52.83
CA VAL A 376 15.96 -9.29 52.90
C VAL A 376 14.79 -10.26 53.12
N PRO A 377 14.57 -11.32 52.30
CA PRO A 377 13.73 -12.44 52.71
C PRO A 377 14.63 -13.65 52.98
N TYR A 378 15.14 -13.79 54.21
CA TYR A 378 15.72 -15.05 54.70
C TYR A 378 15.06 -15.43 56.03
N VAL A 379 14.67 -16.69 56.16
CA VAL A 379 14.26 -17.31 57.41
C VAL A 379 15.52 -17.83 58.10
N THR A 380 15.79 -17.36 59.31
CA THR A 380 16.90 -17.83 60.16
C THR A 380 16.46 -19.04 60.99
N THR A 381 17.22 -20.13 60.99
CA THR A 381 17.15 -21.18 62.01
C THR A 381 18.24 -20.94 63.07
N GLU A 382 17.99 -21.40 64.31
CA GLU A 382 18.72 -21.01 65.54
C GLU A 382 20.22 -21.38 65.60
N ASP A 383 20.77 -22.12 64.64
CA ASP A 383 22.17 -22.58 64.68
C ASP A 383 23.12 -21.87 63.68
N GLY A 384 22.72 -20.74 63.09
CA GLY A 384 23.66 -19.84 62.40
C GLY A 384 24.27 -20.32 61.08
N GLU A 385 23.82 -21.43 60.49
CA GLU A 385 24.16 -21.82 59.11
C GLU A 385 23.14 -21.30 58.08
N ILE A 386 23.63 -20.68 57.00
CA ILE A 386 22.84 -20.16 55.89
C ILE A 386 22.39 -21.33 55.00
N ALA A 387 21.16 -21.82 55.18
CA ALA A 387 20.57 -22.81 54.29
C ALA A 387 20.12 -22.17 52.96
N ARG A 388 20.56 -22.74 51.83
CA ARG A 388 20.01 -22.41 50.51
C ARG A 388 18.54 -22.84 50.44
N PRO A 389 17.61 -22.02 49.92
CA PRO A 389 16.27 -22.49 49.65
C PRO A 389 16.33 -23.63 48.62
N ALA A 390 15.51 -24.66 48.85
CA ALA A 390 15.39 -25.81 47.97
C ALA A 390 15.17 -25.34 46.53
N SER A 391 16.09 -25.71 45.64
CA SER A 391 15.82 -25.64 44.21
C SER A 391 14.52 -26.39 43.95
N ILE A 392 13.60 -25.79 43.19
CA ILE A 392 12.61 -26.58 42.49
C ILE A 392 13.42 -27.45 41.53
N ALA A 393 13.71 -28.67 41.98
CA ALA A 393 14.25 -29.75 41.18
C ALA A 393 13.18 -30.11 40.15
N GLY A 394 13.20 -29.41 39.02
CA GLY A 394 12.39 -29.70 37.85
C GLY A 394 13.27 -29.50 36.64
N ALA A 395 13.70 -30.60 36.02
CA ALA A 395 14.56 -30.63 34.85
C ALA A 395 14.18 -29.55 33.82
N GLU A 396 15.16 -28.82 33.29
CA GLU A 396 14.95 -27.92 32.17
C GLU A 396 14.28 -28.72 31.03
N GLN A 397 13.04 -28.37 30.70
CA GLN A 397 12.27 -29.03 29.65
C GLN A 397 12.15 -28.07 28.45
N GLU A 398 12.52 -28.54 27.26
CA GLU A 398 12.32 -27.84 26.00
C GLU A 398 11.15 -28.45 25.22
N MET A 399 10.47 -27.63 24.40
CA MET A 399 9.43 -28.11 23.49
C MET A 399 10.08 -28.76 22.26
N GLY A 400 9.95 -30.07 22.11
CA GLY A 400 10.47 -30.85 20.98
C GLY A 400 9.37 -31.41 20.08
N TRP A 401 9.63 -31.47 18.77
CA TRP A 401 8.76 -32.14 17.81
C TRP A 401 8.96 -33.66 17.86
N ASP A 402 7.91 -34.40 18.19
CA ASP A 402 7.92 -35.87 18.20
C ASP A 402 7.37 -36.39 16.86
N SER A 403 8.28 -36.95 16.05
CA SER A 403 7.96 -37.45 14.71
C SER A 403 7.01 -38.64 14.70
N LYS A 404 6.89 -39.39 15.81
CA LYS A 404 5.96 -40.54 15.90
C LYS A 404 4.53 -40.11 16.25
N SER A 405 4.36 -39.07 17.04
CA SER A 405 3.03 -38.61 17.46
C SER A 405 2.50 -37.38 16.70
N GLY A 406 3.34 -36.73 15.90
CA GLY A 406 2.97 -35.54 15.11
C GLY A 406 2.53 -34.35 15.96
N LYS A 407 2.94 -34.32 17.23
CA LYS A 407 2.59 -33.30 18.22
C LYS A 407 3.84 -32.81 18.92
N TRP A 408 3.80 -31.55 19.36
CA TRP A 408 4.84 -30.96 20.19
C TRP A 408 4.70 -31.44 21.64
N LYS A 409 5.79 -31.89 22.25
CA LYS A 409 5.83 -32.35 23.65
C LYS A 409 7.04 -31.76 24.38
N LEU A 410 6.91 -31.59 25.70
CA LEU A 410 8.01 -31.22 26.58
C LEU A 410 8.99 -32.41 26.71
N ARG A 411 10.28 -32.16 26.50
CA ARG A 411 11.36 -33.14 26.66
C ARG A 411 12.53 -32.52 27.43
N PRO A 412 13.36 -33.30 28.14
CA PRO A 412 14.52 -32.76 28.86
C PRO A 412 15.52 -32.12 27.89
N VAL A 413 16.13 -31.00 28.29
CA VAL A 413 17.17 -30.29 27.52
C VAL A 413 18.35 -31.23 27.27
N SER A 414 18.64 -31.52 26.00
CA SER A 414 19.82 -32.32 25.64
C SER A 414 21.08 -31.49 25.84
N GLY A 415 21.83 -31.75 26.91
CA GLY A 415 23.15 -31.17 27.11
C GLY A 415 24.11 -31.62 26.01
N MET A 416 24.56 -30.69 25.14
CA MET A 416 25.69 -30.95 24.26
C MET A 416 26.95 -31.07 25.11
N SER A 417 27.48 -32.28 25.25
CA SER A 417 28.82 -32.52 25.77
C SER A 417 29.83 -31.80 24.89
N ALA A 418 30.52 -30.81 25.46
CA ALA A 418 31.64 -30.15 24.81
C ALA A 418 32.77 -31.17 24.66
N VAL A 419 33.13 -31.50 23.41
CA VAL A 419 34.34 -32.26 23.08
C VAL A 419 35.53 -31.44 23.57
N SER A 420 36.16 -31.91 24.65
CA SER A 420 37.41 -31.38 25.19
C SER A 420 38.55 -31.72 24.23
N THR A 421 38.96 -30.77 23.39
CA THR A 421 40.25 -30.81 22.70
C THR A 421 41.34 -30.30 23.64
N ALA A 422 41.65 -31.11 24.66
CA ALA A 422 42.92 -31.00 25.36
C ALA A 422 43.98 -31.69 24.49
N ILE A 423 44.86 -30.89 23.88
CA ILE A 423 46.12 -31.39 23.29
C ILE A 423 47.10 -31.58 24.46
N PRO A 424 47.55 -32.81 24.77
CA PRO A 424 48.61 -33.00 25.74
C PRO A 424 49.96 -32.61 25.11
N MET A 425 50.62 -31.59 25.68
CA MET A 425 52.05 -31.36 25.49
C MET A 425 52.80 -32.54 26.11
N MET A 426 53.42 -33.37 25.28
CA MET A 426 54.43 -34.33 25.71
C MET A 426 55.80 -33.64 25.75
N PRO A 427 56.61 -33.81 26.80
CA PRO A 427 57.97 -33.31 26.84
C PRO A 427 58.85 -34.10 25.86
N ARG A 428 59.78 -33.37 25.23
CA ARG A 428 60.79 -33.90 24.32
C ARG A 428 61.97 -34.39 25.15
N GLU A 429 62.21 -35.69 25.18
CA GLU A 429 63.47 -36.31 25.61
C GLU A 429 63.88 -37.39 24.58
N ASP A 430 64.98 -37.10 23.91
CA ASP A 430 66.08 -37.95 23.44
C ASP A 430 65.83 -39.46 23.18
N VAL A 431 65.92 -39.87 21.91
CA VAL A 431 67.04 -40.63 21.27
C VAL A 431 66.73 -40.78 19.78
#